data_AF-A0A656Y3Z9-F1
#
_entry.id   AF-A0A656Y3Z9-F1
#
_cell.length_a   1.000
_cell.length_b   1.000
_cell.length_c   1.000
_cell.angle_alpha   90.00
_cell.angle_beta   90.00
_cell.angle_gamma   90.00
#
_symmetry.space_group_name_H-M   'P 1'
#
loop_
_entity.id
_entity.type
_entity.pdbx_description
1 polymer ?
#
loop_
_entity_poly.entity_id
_entity_poly.type
_entity_poly.pdbx_seq_one_letter_code
_entity_poly.pdbx_strand_id
1 'polypeptide(L)'
;MPLVVEAQPTSDTLFRLEITVDGTVIGEYERSRHADIGRKTEEVNYAADYLVELYTRRGMFVVRWDSVTRTKVIRDELGNHIGEIPRACWRKSARQTDLPQSTA
;
A
#
# COMPACT_ATOMS: atom_id res chain seq x y z
N MET A 1 11.38 3.85 8.45
CA MET A 1 11.50 5.06 7.59
C MET A 1 10.15 5.30 6.95
N PRO A 2 9.66 6.55 6.84
CA PRO A 2 8.33 6.78 6.26
C PRO A 2 8.37 6.46 4.76
N LEU A 3 7.42 5.65 4.30
CA LEU A 3 7.17 5.50 2.88
C LEU A 3 6.39 6.72 2.38
N VAL A 4 6.68 7.14 1.15
CA VAL A 4 5.88 8.12 0.44
C VAL A 4 5.12 7.38 -0.65
N VAL A 5 3.82 7.69 -0.78
CA VAL A 5 2.95 7.08 -1.79
C VAL A 5 2.45 8.17 -2.72
N GLU A 6 2.85 8.10 -3.98
CA GLU A 6 2.53 9.10 -4.99
C GLU A 6 1.53 8.54 -6.01
N ALA A 7 0.44 9.26 -6.23
CA ALA A 7 -0.59 8.84 -7.19
C ALA A 7 -0.27 9.38 -8.59
N GLN A 8 0.10 8.47 -9.50
CA GLN A 8 0.36 8.77 -10.90
C GLN A 8 -0.89 8.49 -11.73
N PRO A 9 -1.45 9.48 -12.45
CA PRO A 9 -2.63 9.25 -13.29
C PRO A 9 -2.27 8.28 -14.44
N THR A 10 -3.07 7.23 -14.59
CA THR A 10 -2.97 6.27 -15.71
C THR A 10 -4.11 6.42 -16.72
N SER A 11 -5.22 7.02 -16.28
CA SER A 11 -6.38 7.42 -17.08
C SER A 11 -7.19 8.43 -16.28
N ASP A 12 -8.28 8.95 -16.84
CA ASP A 12 -9.18 9.91 -16.20
C ASP A 12 -9.74 9.45 -14.84
N THR A 13 -9.77 8.13 -14.60
CA THR A 13 -10.41 7.55 -13.40
C THR A 13 -9.50 6.65 -12.57
N LEU A 14 -8.31 6.32 -13.07
CA LEU A 14 -7.41 5.36 -12.45
C LEU A 14 -6.02 5.96 -12.22
N PHE A 15 -5.51 5.74 -11.02
CA PHE A 15 -4.19 6.15 -10.57
C PHE A 15 -3.37 4.91 -10.23
N ARG A 16 -2.12 4.87 -10.67
CA ARG A 16 -1.10 3.96 -10.13
C ARG A 16 -0.52 4.61 -8.88
N LEU A 17 -0.28 3.84 -7.82
CA LEU A 17 0.38 4.37 -6.64
C LEU A 17 1.84 3.92 -6.65
N GLU A 18 2.76 4.85 -6.72
CA GLU A 18 4.19 4.61 -6.63
C GLU A 18 4.63 4.69 -5.18
N ILE A 19 5.41 3.72 -4.71
CA ILE A 19 5.88 3.62 -3.33
C ILE A 19 7.36 3.96 -3.33
N THR A 20 7.73 5.00 -2.60
CA THR A 20 9.11 5.47 -2.50
C THR A 20 9.61 5.44 -1.06
N VAL A 21 10.90 5.15 -0.90
CA VAL A 21 11.66 5.31 0.35
C VAL A 21 12.90 6.13 0.04
N ASP A 22 13.12 7.22 0.76
CA ASP A 22 14.27 8.13 0.57
C ASP A 22 14.51 8.54 -0.89
N GLY A 23 13.42 8.84 -1.62
CA GLY A 23 13.47 9.23 -3.04
C GLY A 23 13.74 8.08 -4.02
N THR A 24 13.85 6.84 -3.55
CA THR A 24 14.00 5.63 -4.37
C THR A 24 12.65 4.93 -4.51
N VAL A 25 12.26 4.61 -5.74
CA VAL A 25 11.07 3.79 -6.02
C VAL A 25 11.35 2.35 -5.62
N ILE A 26 10.54 1.81 -4.71
CA ILE A 26 10.68 0.43 -4.23
C ILE A 26 9.56 -0.49 -4.72
N GLY A 27 8.47 0.07 -5.22
CA GLY A 27 7.39 -0.72 -5.78
C GLY A 27 6.17 0.09 -6.17
N GLU A 28 5.16 -0.63 -6.61
CA GLU A 28 3.89 -0.07 -7.07
C GLU A 28 2.72 -0.75 -6.38
N TYR A 29 1.63 -0.02 -6.17
CA TYR A 29 0.34 -0.56 -5.79
C TYR A 29 -0.62 -0.47 -6.97
N GLU A 30 -1.46 -1.50 -7.12
CA GLU A 30 -2.47 -1.61 -8.18
C GLU A 30 -3.27 -0.33 -8.44
N ARG A 31 -3.81 -0.26 -9.66
CA ARG A 31 -4.66 0.83 -10.12
C ARG A 31 -5.80 1.10 -9.14
N SER A 32 -5.95 2.37 -8.81
CA SER A 32 -6.81 2.86 -7.75
C SER A 32 -7.70 3.96 -8.27
N ARG A 33 -8.97 3.97 -7.87
CA ARG A 33 -9.81 5.14 -8.04
C ARG A 33 -9.36 6.22 -7.05
N HIS A 34 -9.61 7.48 -7.38
CA HIS A 34 -9.24 8.60 -6.50
C HIS A 34 -9.74 8.44 -5.06
N ALA A 35 -10.97 7.95 -4.88
CA ALA A 35 -11.57 7.70 -3.57
C ALA A 35 -10.87 6.61 -2.73
N ASP A 36 -10.11 5.72 -3.36
CA ASP A 36 -9.40 4.63 -2.67
C ASP A 36 -7.96 5.00 -2.29
N ILE A 37 -7.42 6.11 -2.81
CA ILE A 37 -6.00 6.48 -2.64
C ILE A 37 -5.65 6.62 -1.16
N GLY A 38 -6.41 7.42 -0.40
CA GLY A 38 -6.15 7.63 1.03
C GLY A 38 -6.09 6.32 1.82
N ARG A 39 -7.09 5.44 1.62
CA ARG A 39 -7.10 4.11 2.26
C ARG A 39 -5.87 3.30 1.88
N LYS A 40 -5.54 3.22 0.59
CA LYS A 40 -4.40 2.41 0.12
C LYS A 40 -3.06 2.96 0.60
N THR A 41 -2.92 4.28 0.72
CA THR A 41 -1.75 4.91 1.32
C THR A 41 -1.59 4.53 2.79
N GLU A 42 -2.66 4.52 3.58
CA GLU A 42 -2.62 4.05 4.98
C GLU A 42 -2.20 2.59 5.08
N GLU A 43 -2.68 1.72 4.19
CA GLU A 43 -2.31 0.31 4.15
C GLU A 43 -0.81 0.11 3.87
N VAL A 44 -0.26 0.88 2.91
CA VAL A 44 1.17 0.87 2.59
C VAL A 44 2.00 1.37 3.77
N ASN A 45 1.59 2.47 4.39
CA ASN A 45 2.27 3.04 5.55
C ASN A 45 2.26 2.08 6.75
N TYR A 46 1.14 1.39 6.98
CA TYR A 46 1.06 0.40 8.06
C TYR A 46 1.90 -0.85 7.75
N ALA A 47 2.09 -1.19 6.48
CA ALA A 47 2.96 -2.28 6.04
C ALA A 47 4.42 -1.84 5.79
N ALA A 48 4.81 -0.62 6.17
CA ALA A 48 6.06 -0.01 5.72
C ALA A 48 7.31 -0.84 6.01
N ASP A 49 7.48 -1.28 7.26
CA ASP A 49 8.67 -2.05 7.67
C ASP A 49 8.80 -3.36 6.87
N TYR A 50 7.69 -4.05 6.67
CA TYR A 50 7.64 -5.27 5.87
C TYR A 50 7.96 -5.02 4.40
N LEU A 51 7.46 -3.94 3.80
CA LEU A 51 7.72 -3.60 2.40
C LEU A 51 9.18 -3.19 2.16
N VAL A 52 9.78 -2.45 3.09
CA VAL A 52 11.21 -2.09 3.03
C VAL A 52 12.10 -3.33 3.17
N GLU A 53 11.78 -4.23 4.11
CA GLU A 53 12.49 -5.51 4.27
C GLU A 53 12.37 -6.37 3.01
N LEU A 54 11.16 -6.45 2.43
CA LEU A 54 10.92 -7.21 1.22
C LEU A 54 11.73 -6.65 0.04
N TYR A 55 11.72 -5.33 -0.15
CA TYR A 55 12.54 -4.66 -1.17
C TYR A 55 14.03 -4.97 -1.00
N THR A 56 14.54 -4.89 0.22
CA THR A 56 15.95 -5.18 0.52
C THR A 56 16.35 -6.62 0.14
N ARG A 57 15.41 -7.57 0.22
CA ARG A 57 15.68 -8.99 -0.06
C ARG A 57 15.40 -9.41 -1.50
N ARG A 58 14.42 -8.77 -2.16
CA ARG A 58 13.84 -9.25 -3.43
C ARG A 58 13.82 -8.19 -4.53
N GLY A 59 14.16 -6.94 -4.22
CA GLY A 59 14.09 -5.82 -5.17
C GLY A 59 12.67 -5.29 -5.34
N MET A 60 12.44 -4.64 -6.47
CA MET A 60 11.16 -4.00 -6.77
C MET A 60 9.99 -4.97 -6.79
N PHE A 61 8.82 -4.46 -6.41
CA PHE A 61 7.62 -5.28 -6.30
C PHE A 61 6.35 -4.55 -6.77
N VAL A 62 5.30 -5.33 -7.02
CA VAL A 62 3.96 -4.84 -7.36
C VAL A 62 2.93 -5.49 -6.45
N VAL A 63 2.14 -4.67 -5.76
CA VAL A 63 1.00 -5.10 -4.95
C VAL A 63 -0.26 -5.16 -5.81
N ARG A 64 -0.97 -6.29 -5.81
CA ARG A 64 -2.24 -6.49 -6.52
C ARG A 64 -3.28 -7.19 -5.67
N TRP A 65 -4.55 -6.86 -5.87
CA TRP A 65 -5.64 -7.65 -5.34
C TRP A 65 -5.79 -8.96 -6.12
N ASP A 66 -5.72 -10.08 -5.42
CA ASP A 66 -6.09 -11.40 -5.90
C ASP A 66 -7.52 -11.70 -5.46
N SER A 67 -8.43 -11.81 -6.44
CA SER A 67 -9.86 -12.06 -6.17
C SER A 67 -10.15 -13.50 -5.76
N VAL A 68 -9.28 -14.45 -6.10
CA VAL A 68 -9.45 -15.88 -5.80
C VAL A 68 -9.15 -16.14 -4.34
N THR A 69 -7.96 -15.72 -3.89
CA THR A 69 -7.54 -15.87 -2.49
C THR A 69 -8.11 -14.78 -1.60
N ARG A 70 -8.64 -13.70 -2.21
CA ARG A 70 -9.07 -12.48 -1.53
C ARG A 70 -7.91 -11.89 -0.72
N THR A 71 -6.71 -11.91 -1.29
CA THR A 71 -5.48 -11.39 -0.70
C THR A 71 -4.84 -10.28 -1.51
N LYS A 72 -4.05 -9.43 -0.84
CA LYS A 72 -3.20 -8.43 -1.50
C LYS A 72 -1.84 -9.05 -1.72
N VAL A 73 -1.65 -9.60 -2.90
CA VAL A 73 -0.46 -10.36 -3.29
C VAL A 73 0.61 -9.38 -3.76
N ILE A 74 1.84 -9.63 -3.34
CA ILE A 74 3.03 -8.91 -3.76
C ILE A 74 3.80 -9.80 -4.73
N ARG A 75 4.06 -9.26 -5.92
CA ARG A 75 4.79 -9.94 -6.98
C ARG A 75 6.08 -9.21 -7.31
N ASP A 76 7.11 -9.93 -7.73
CA ASP A 76 8.30 -9.32 -8.31
C ASP A 76 8.04 -8.82 -9.74
N GLU A 77 9.04 -8.21 -10.37
CA GLU A 77 8.98 -7.70 -11.74
C GLU A 77 8.75 -8.80 -12.79
N LEU A 78 9.09 -10.05 -12.46
CA LEU A 78 8.87 -11.22 -13.31
C LEU A 78 7.45 -11.82 -13.13
N GLY A 79 6.68 -11.29 -12.18
CA GLY A 79 5.33 -11.74 -11.88
C GLY A 79 5.24 -12.91 -10.89
N ASN A 80 6.36 -13.32 -10.26
CA ASN A 80 6.37 -14.36 -9.24
C ASN A 80 5.79 -13.85 -7.93
N HIS A 81 5.03 -14.69 -7.23
CA HIS A 81 4.54 -14.37 -5.89
C HIS A 81 5.70 -14.39 -4.88
N ILE A 82 5.93 -13.26 -4.20
CA ILE A 82 7.01 -13.10 -3.21
C ILE A 82 6.51 -12.75 -1.79
N GLY A 83 5.23 -12.44 -1.64
CA GLY A 83 4.60 -12.24 -0.33
C GLY A 83 3.19 -11.68 -0.43
N GLU A 84 2.59 -11.36 0.71
CA GLU A 84 1.27 -10.72 0.78
C GLU A 84 1.31 -9.55 1.77
N ILE A 85 0.50 -8.51 1.54
CA ILE A 85 0.29 -7.48 2.56
C ILE A 85 -0.48 -8.15 3.72
N PRO A 86 0.00 -8.07 4.97
CA PRO A 86 -0.70 -8.65 6.10
C PRO A 86 -2.11 -8.09 6.25
N ARG A 87 -3.09 -8.94 6.57
CA ARG A 87 -4.51 -8.53 6.69
C ARG A 87 -4.74 -7.44 7.74
N ALA A 88 -3.92 -7.42 8.79
CA ALA A 88 -3.95 -6.37 9.81
C ALA A 88 -3.74 -4.97 9.21
N CYS A 89 -3.02 -4.87 8.09
CA CYS A 89 -2.75 -3.62 7.39
C CYS A 89 -3.92 -3.15 6.52
N TRP A 90 -4.91 -3.99 6.21
CA TRP A 90 -5.89 -3.69 5.13
C TRP A 90 -6.99 -2.71 5.55
N ARG A 91 -7.22 -2.55 6.85
CA ARG A 91 -8.24 -1.66 7.40
C ARG A 91 -7.81 -1.21 8.79
N LYS A 92 -7.46 0.06 8.95
CA LYS A 92 -7.95 0.75 10.14
C LYS A 92 -9.46 0.85 9.96
N SER A 93 -10.21 0.20 10.85
CA SER A 93 -11.63 0.51 11.00
C SER A 93 -11.72 2.02 11.20
N ALA A 94 -12.62 2.71 10.50
CA ALA A 94 -12.90 4.14 10.66
C ALA A 94 -13.49 4.52 12.04
N ARG A 95 -13.16 3.76 13.10
CA ARG A 95 -13.54 3.98 14.49
C ARG A 95 -12.29 4.18 15.32
N GLN A 96 -11.61 5.29 15.10
CA GLN A 96 -10.81 5.97 16.10
C GLN A 96 -10.66 7.43 15.67
N THR A 97 -11.81 8.07 15.43
CA THR A 97 -11.94 9.48 15.75
C THR A 97 -12.02 9.52 17.27
N ASP A 98 -10.88 9.63 17.95
CA ASP A 98 -10.86 10.11 19.32
C ASP A 98 -11.46 11.52 19.29
N LEU A 99 -12.76 11.60 19.54
CA LEU A 99 -13.35 12.84 20.05
C LEU A 99 -12.65 13.10 21.38
N PRO A 100 -11.99 14.26 21.58
CA PRO A 100 -11.58 14.63 22.92
C PRO A 100 -12.85 14.79 23.75
N GLN A 101 -13.13 13.80 24.59
CA GLN A 101 -14.13 13.87 25.63
C GLN A 101 -13.55 14.78 26.72
N SER A 102 -13.60 16.08 26.50
CA SER A 102 -13.29 17.06 27.54
C SER A 102 -14.53 17.27 28.38
N THR A 103 -14.67 16.46 29.42
CA THR A 103 -15.46 16.81 30.60
C THR A 103 -14.61 17.71 31.48
N ALA A 104 -15.00 18.98 31.58
CA ALA A 104 -14.79 19.84 32.75
C ALA A 104 -15.79 20.99 32.69
#